data_AF-A0A2T3ZWA2-F1
#
_entry.id   AF-A0A2T3ZWA2-F1
#
_cell.length_a   1.000
_cell.length_b   1.000
_cell.length_c   1.000
_cell.angle_alpha   90.00
_cell.angle_beta   90.00
_cell.angle_gamma   90.00
#
_symmetry.space_group_name_H-M   'P 1'
#
loop_
_entity.id
_entity.type
_entity.pdbx_description
1 polymer ?
#
loop_
_entity_poly.entity_id
_entity_poly.type
_entity_poly.pdbx_seq_one_letter_code
_entity_poly.pdbx_strand_id
1 'polypeptide(L)'
;MSVVNTPVDTNSKGGPIADFAFDESLIEWTVPKSDWLEIHDKNFDGVATSAYIFDAQGRVLLVQRAAHDSMPNLWETPGGAVDSGDDSILAGCAREVREEVGLVAKRMKRLVTEGEGRGKWSVFTNRSGTRVFCGFAFEVEVEEPQGGKEVEVVLDPEEHQAFCWAGEEDVRRGVVGGRRIALSCLMVRNRLMEAFRLRREDGVNGG
;
A
#
# COMPACT_ATOMS: atom_id res chain seq x y z
N MET A 1 2.03 14.87 -53.77
CA MET A 1 0.81 14.04 -53.83
C MET A 1 0.55 13.53 -52.43
N SER A 2 -0.44 14.13 -51.78
CA SER A 2 -0.76 13.91 -50.38
C SER A 2 -1.61 12.65 -50.26
N VAL A 3 -1.14 11.65 -49.53
CA VAL A 3 -1.95 10.51 -49.13
C VAL A 3 -2.60 10.88 -47.81
N VAL A 4 -3.92 10.98 -47.85
CA VAL A 4 -4.80 11.28 -46.73
C VAL A 4 -4.76 10.10 -45.77
N ASN A 5 -4.41 10.33 -44.51
CA ASN A 5 -4.49 9.31 -43.47
C ASN A 5 -5.80 9.53 -42.70
N THR A 6 -6.71 8.58 -42.83
CA THR A 6 -7.99 8.51 -42.09
C THR A 6 -7.70 8.31 -40.60
N PRO A 7 -8.44 8.95 -39.67
CA PRO A 7 -8.28 8.68 -38.25
C PRO A 7 -8.82 7.28 -37.93
N VAL A 8 -7.99 6.45 -37.31
CA VAL A 8 -8.44 5.20 -36.68
C VAL A 8 -9.16 5.57 -35.39
N ASP A 9 -10.40 5.09 -35.28
CA ASP A 9 -11.29 5.26 -34.13
C ASP A 9 -10.62 4.88 -32.81
N THR A 10 -10.43 5.88 -31.96
CA THR A 10 -10.15 5.70 -30.53
C THR A 10 -11.46 5.46 -29.80
N ASN A 11 -12.03 4.25 -29.92
CA ASN A 11 -13.12 3.84 -29.04
C ASN A 11 -12.98 2.36 -28.68
N SER A 12 -11.87 2.04 -28.03
CA SER A 12 -11.73 0.85 -27.20
C SER A 12 -11.94 1.31 -25.76
N LYS A 13 -13.00 0.81 -25.13
CA LYS A 13 -13.33 1.03 -23.72
C LYS A 13 -12.20 0.53 -22.83
N GLY A 14 -11.27 1.39 -22.47
CA GLY A 14 -10.38 1.26 -21.33
C GLY A 14 -10.57 2.50 -20.48
N GLY A 15 -11.09 2.35 -19.26
CA GLY A 15 -11.05 3.42 -18.28
C GLY A 15 -9.59 3.83 -18.02
N PRO A 16 -9.34 5.05 -17.51
CA PRO A 16 -7.99 5.47 -17.19
C PRO A 16 -7.39 4.49 -16.18
N ILE A 17 -6.25 3.90 -16.54
CA ILE A 17 -5.30 3.37 -15.57
C ILE A 17 -5.14 4.49 -14.54
N ALA A 18 -5.37 4.18 -13.26
CA ALA A 18 -5.28 5.15 -12.17
C ALA A 18 -4.05 6.07 -12.33
N ASP A 19 -4.17 7.35 -11.97
CA ASP A 19 -3.24 8.45 -12.30
C ASP A 19 -1.79 8.31 -11.74
N PHE A 20 -1.38 7.12 -11.30
CA PHE A 20 -0.05 6.80 -10.79
C PHE A 20 0.75 5.89 -11.74
N ALA A 21 2.08 6.01 -11.71
CA ALA A 21 2.98 5.07 -12.37
C ALA A 21 3.16 3.77 -11.56
N PHE A 22 3.65 2.71 -12.18
CA PHE A 22 4.07 1.51 -11.44
C PHE A 22 5.33 0.89 -12.04
N ASP A 23 6.04 0.12 -11.25
CA ASP A 23 7.17 -0.70 -11.72
C ASP A 23 6.67 -1.96 -12.46
N GLU A 24 7.31 -2.35 -13.55
CA GLU A 24 6.89 -3.49 -14.38
C GLU A 24 6.82 -4.81 -13.58
N SER A 25 7.60 -4.94 -12.51
CA SER A 25 7.52 -6.09 -11.60
C SER A 25 6.15 -6.24 -10.92
N LEU A 26 5.31 -5.20 -10.95
CA LEU A 26 3.97 -5.17 -10.37
C LEU A 26 2.83 -5.43 -11.36
N ILE A 27 3.13 -5.81 -12.61
CA ILE A 27 2.11 -6.06 -13.65
C ILE A 27 1.07 -7.11 -13.24
N GLU A 28 1.43 -8.05 -12.37
CA GLU A 28 0.51 -9.07 -11.84
C GLU A 28 -0.67 -8.46 -11.06
N TRP A 29 -0.50 -7.28 -10.44
CA TRP A 29 -1.51 -6.63 -9.60
C TRP A 29 -2.30 -5.52 -10.30
N THR A 30 -2.10 -5.33 -11.61
CA THR A 30 -2.81 -4.32 -12.41
C THR A 30 -4.16 -4.81 -12.94
N VAL A 31 -4.74 -5.83 -12.31
CA VAL A 31 -6.03 -6.41 -12.65
C VAL A 31 -6.99 -6.34 -11.47
N PRO A 32 -8.32 -6.36 -11.69
CA PRO A 32 -9.32 -6.45 -10.62
C PRO A 32 -9.06 -7.65 -9.69
N LYS A 33 -9.49 -7.53 -8.43
CA LYS A 33 -9.28 -8.61 -7.45
C LYS A 33 -9.90 -9.94 -7.85
N SER A 34 -11.04 -9.92 -8.55
CA SER A 34 -11.71 -11.13 -9.07
C SER A 34 -10.81 -11.88 -10.04
N ASP A 35 -10.23 -11.12 -10.97
CA ASP A 35 -9.41 -11.66 -12.04
C ASP A 35 -8.11 -12.19 -11.47
N TRP A 36 -7.49 -11.49 -10.51
CA TRP A 36 -6.31 -11.99 -9.83
C TRP A 36 -6.58 -13.33 -9.12
N LEU A 37 -7.71 -13.45 -8.41
CA LEU A 37 -8.09 -14.69 -7.72
C LEU A 37 -8.32 -15.84 -8.70
N GLU A 38 -9.00 -15.57 -9.83
CA GLU A 38 -9.24 -16.56 -10.88
C GLU A 38 -7.93 -17.03 -11.55
N ILE A 39 -7.08 -16.09 -11.97
CA ILE A 39 -5.79 -16.37 -12.63
C ILE A 39 -4.89 -17.25 -11.75
N HIS A 40 -4.94 -17.05 -10.43
CA HIS A 40 -4.09 -17.76 -9.47
C HIS A 40 -4.75 -18.98 -8.83
N ASP A 41 -5.94 -19.37 -9.28
CA ASP A 41 -6.74 -20.49 -8.75
C ASP A 41 -6.88 -20.40 -7.22
N LYS A 42 -7.38 -19.25 -6.74
CA LYS A 42 -7.57 -18.94 -5.32
C LYS A 42 -9.04 -18.70 -4.98
N ASN A 43 -9.44 -19.26 -3.83
CA ASN A 43 -10.81 -19.16 -3.31
C ASN A 43 -10.84 -18.36 -1.99
N PHE A 44 -10.11 -17.24 -1.92
CA PHE A 44 -10.18 -16.35 -0.76
C PHE A 44 -11.49 -15.53 -0.81
N ASP A 45 -12.03 -15.17 0.36
CA ASP A 45 -13.23 -14.34 0.49
C ASP A 45 -12.97 -12.87 0.12
N GLY A 46 -11.70 -12.45 0.08
CA GLY A 46 -11.33 -11.11 -0.33
C GLY A 46 -9.82 -10.91 -0.51
N VAL A 47 -9.49 -9.75 -1.07
CA VAL A 47 -8.13 -9.25 -1.24
C VAL A 47 -7.99 -7.98 -0.41
N ALA A 48 -6.85 -7.81 0.25
CA ALA A 48 -6.49 -6.61 0.98
C ALA A 48 -5.13 -6.09 0.54
N THR A 49 -4.88 -4.82 0.80
CA THR A 49 -3.63 -4.13 0.46
C THR A 49 -3.11 -3.31 1.63
N SER A 50 -1.82 -3.00 1.60
CA SER A 50 -1.18 -2.11 2.58
C SER A 50 -0.09 -1.28 1.91
N ALA A 51 -0.02 0.00 2.23
CA ALA A 51 0.90 0.95 1.63
C ALA A 51 2.07 1.28 2.56
N TYR A 52 3.28 0.99 2.11
CA TYR A 52 4.53 1.34 2.77
C TYR A 52 5.04 2.64 2.18
N ILE A 53 4.71 3.75 2.84
CA ILE A 53 5.05 5.11 2.39
C ILE A 53 6.21 5.61 3.24
N PHE A 54 7.27 6.09 2.58
CA PHE A 54 8.45 6.62 3.25
C PHE A 54 8.59 8.12 2.99
N ASP A 55 8.99 8.87 4.02
CA ASP A 55 9.39 10.26 3.87
C ASP A 55 10.83 10.40 3.35
N ALA A 56 11.26 11.63 3.09
CA ALA A 56 12.62 11.94 2.64
C ALA A 56 13.72 11.56 3.65
N GLN A 57 13.36 11.35 4.92
CA GLN A 57 14.26 10.91 5.99
C GLN A 57 14.31 9.37 6.10
N GLY A 58 13.59 8.65 5.24
CA GLY A 58 13.53 7.20 5.24
C GLY A 58 12.71 6.62 6.39
N ARG A 59 11.82 7.41 7.00
CA ARG A 59 10.88 6.94 8.03
C ARG A 59 9.58 6.49 7.35
N VAL A 60 8.95 5.44 7.86
CA VAL A 60 7.69 4.90 7.33
C VAL A 60 6.48 5.50 8.03
N LEU A 61 5.42 5.79 7.28
CA LEU A 61 4.16 6.25 7.83
C LEU A 61 3.45 5.09 8.54
N LEU A 62 3.09 5.32 9.81
CA LEU A 62 2.19 4.46 10.57
C LEU A 62 0.98 5.28 11.02
N VAL A 63 -0.19 4.63 10.99
CA VAL A 63 -1.46 5.15 11.49
C VAL A 63 -1.93 4.31 12.68
N GLN A 64 -2.63 4.96 13.61
CA GLN A 64 -3.20 4.30 14.78
C GLN A 64 -4.70 4.17 14.60
N ARG A 65 -5.19 2.92 14.64
CA ARG A 65 -6.61 2.58 14.55
C ARG A 65 -7.43 3.33 15.60
N ALA A 66 -8.57 3.86 15.20
CA ALA A 66 -9.50 4.58 16.06
C ALA A 66 -9.94 3.72 17.25
N ALA A 67 -10.21 4.36 18.40
CA ALA A 67 -10.57 3.67 19.62
C ALA A 67 -11.88 2.87 19.53
N HIS A 68 -12.75 3.19 18.57
CA HIS A 68 -14.04 2.54 18.35
C HIS A 68 -14.02 1.47 17.25
N ASP A 69 -12.89 1.32 16.58
CA ASP A 69 -12.71 0.36 15.50
C ASP A 69 -12.31 -1.04 16.05
N SER A 70 -12.24 -2.04 15.18
CA SER A 70 -11.65 -3.34 15.49
C SER A 70 -10.17 -3.18 15.86
N MET A 71 -9.67 -4.03 16.78
CA MET A 71 -8.28 -3.96 17.23
C MET A 71 -7.82 -2.53 17.62
N PRO A 72 -8.57 -1.84 18.51
CA PRO A 72 -8.43 -0.40 18.71
C PRO A 72 -7.06 -0.03 19.29
N ASN A 73 -6.57 1.16 18.94
CA ASN A 73 -5.30 1.73 19.40
C ASN A 73 -4.02 0.99 18.94
N LEU A 74 -4.15 -0.04 18.09
CA LEU A 74 -3.00 -0.67 17.45
C LEU A 74 -2.54 0.14 16.24
N TRP A 75 -1.28 -0.04 15.88
CA TRP A 75 -0.61 0.68 14.80
C TRP A 75 -0.38 -0.19 13.59
N GLU A 76 -0.51 0.40 12.41
CA GLU A 76 -0.31 -0.26 11.13
C GLU A 76 0.05 0.72 10.03
N THR A 77 0.32 0.18 8.84
CA THR A 77 0.42 0.96 7.60
C THR A 77 -0.97 1.21 7.03
N PRO A 78 -1.21 2.33 6.34
CA PRO A 78 -2.49 2.56 5.66
C PRO A 78 -2.86 1.40 4.72
N GLY A 79 -4.14 1.11 4.61
CA GLY A 79 -4.66 0.10 3.71
C GLY A 79 -5.81 -0.72 4.26
N GLY A 80 -6.61 -1.24 3.32
CA GLY A 80 -7.83 -1.96 3.61
C GLY A 80 -8.14 -3.01 2.56
N ALA A 81 -9.42 -3.35 2.46
CA ALA A 81 -9.89 -4.32 1.49
C ALA A 81 -9.93 -3.69 0.09
N VAL A 82 -9.45 -4.41 -0.93
CA VAL A 82 -9.69 -4.01 -2.31
C VAL A 82 -11.18 -4.20 -2.58
N ASP A 83 -11.84 -3.19 -3.15
CA ASP A 83 -13.26 -3.21 -3.47
C ASP A 83 -13.54 -3.91 -4.80
N SER A 84 -14.79 -4.32 -5.01
CA SER A 84 -15.20 -4.92 -6.29
C SER A 84 -15.25 -3.90 -7.44
N GLY A 85 -15.33 -2.61 -7.11
CA GLY A 85 -15.32 -1.52 -8.08
C GLY A 85 -13.92 -0.97 -8.39
N ASP A 86 -12.88 -1.42 -7.68
CA ASP A 86 -11.51 -0.99 -7.96
C ASP A 86 -11.02 -1.61 -9.28
N ASP A 87 -10.53 -0.77 -10.19
CA ASP A 87 -10.03 -1.19 -11.50
C ASP A 87 -8.86 -2.19 -11.41
N SER A 88 -8.11 -2.14 -10.31
CA SER A 88 -7.06 -3.11 -9.99
C SER A 88 -6.74 -3.17 -8.51
N ILE A 89 -5.98 -4.18 -8.08
CA ILE A 89 -5.44 -4.26 -6.72
C ILE A 89 -4.57 -3.04 -6.40
N LEU A 90 -3.75 -2.57 -7.36
CA LEU A 90 -2.98 -1.34 -7.17
C LEU A 90 -3.88 -0.10 -7.04
N ALA A 91 -4.99 -0.04 -7.80
CA ALA A 91 -5.94 1.06 -7.70
C ALA A 91 -6.62 1.09 -6.31
N GLY A 92 -7.01 -0.06 -5.78
CA GLY A 92 -7.50 -0.17 -4.41
C GLY A 92 -6.47 0.31 -3.39
N CYS A 93 -5.18 -0.02 -3.56
CA CYS A 93 -4.11 0.51 -2.70
C CYS A 93 -4.03 2.04 -2.74
N ALA A 94 -4.08 2.63 -3.93
CA ALA A 94 -4.05 4.08 -4.08
C ALA A 94 -5.29 4.76 -3.50
N ARG A 95 -6.47 4.13 -3.60
CA ARG A 95 -7.72 4.60 -2.98
C ARG A 95 -7.57 4.69 -1.47
N GLU A 96 -7.13 3.62 -0.79
CA GLU A 96 -6.95 3.62 0.67
C GLU A 96 -5.94 4.68 1.13
N VAL A 97 -4.83 4.85 0.38
CA VAL A 97 -3.84 5.90 0.68
C VAL A 97 -4.48 7.30 0.63
N ARG A 98 -5.39 7.54 -0.31
CA ARG A 98 -6.09 8.81 -0.41
C ARG A 98 -7.14 8.98 0.68
N GLU A 99 -7.93 7.96 0.94
CA GLU A 99 -9.06 8.01 1.88
C GLU A 99 -8.58 8.08 3.33
N GLU A 100 -7.64 7.22 3.73
CA GLU A 100 -7.22 7.08 5.12
C GLU A 100 -6.20 8.14 5.57
N VAL A 101 -5.33 8.61 4.67
CA VAL A 101 -4.20 9.51 5.00
C VAL A 101 -4.08 10.75 4.12
N GLY A 102 -5.01 10.97 3.19
CA GLY A 102 -5.08 12.19 2.37
C GLY A 102 -3.96 12.33 1.34
N LEU A 103 -3.17 11.27 1.10
CA LEU A 103 -2.02 11.32 0.20
C LEU A 103 -2.39 10.81 -1.20
N VAL A 104 -1.71 11.32 -2.23
CA VAL A 104 -1.90 10.87 -3.61
C VAL A 104 -0.74 9.98 -4.02
N ALA A 105 -1.03 8.74 -4.42
CA ALA A 105 -0.01 7.85 -4.96
C ALA A 105 0.55 8.42 -6.27
N LYS A 106 1.88 8.52 -6.35
CA LYS A 106 2.62 8.89 -7.57
C LYS A 106 3.16 7.66 -8.28
N ARG A 107 3.70 6.70 -7.53
CA ARG A 107 4.23 5.45 -8.08
C ARG A 107 4.11 4.26 -7.12
N MET A 108 3.63 3.13 -7.63
CA MET A 108 3.76 1.82 -6.97
C MET A 108 5.13 1.23 -7.31
N LYS A 109 6.03 1.13 -6.33
CA LYS A 109 7.46 0.88 -6.59
C LYS A 109 7.83 -0.60 -6.57
N ARG A 110 7.36 -1.37 -5.57
CA ARG A 110 7.64 -2.81 -5.43
C ARG A 110 6.65 -3.48 -4.49
N LEU A 111 6.62 -4.81 -4.55
CA LEU A 111 5.93 -5.66 -3.56
C LEU A 111 6.80 -5.77 -2.30
N VAL A 112 6.18 -5.69 -1.13
CA VAL A 112 6.81 -5.91 0.17
C VAL A 112 6.27 -7.22 0.77
N THR A 113 7.11 -8.24 0.82
CA THR A 113 6.77 -9.53 1.42
C THR A 113 7.03 -9.52 2.93
N GLU A 114 6.71 -10.61 3.63
CA GLU A 114 7.05 -10.79 5.06
C GLU A 114 8.55 -11.14 5.29
N GLY A 115 9.43 -10.80 4.35
CA GLY A 115 10.85 -11.13 4.38
C GLY A 115 11.36 -11.73 3.07
N GLU A 116 12.69 -11.80 2.96
CA GLU A 116 13.38 -12.42 1.83
C GLU A 116 12.93 -13.88 1.62
N GLY A 117 12.62 -14.23 0.36
CA GLY A 117 12.15 -15.57 -0.02
C GLY A 117 10.76 -15.96 0.48
N ARG A 118 10.01 -15.03 1.10
CA ARG A 118 8.64 -15.26 1.56
C ARG A 118 7.63 -15.11 0.42
N GLY A 119 6.45 -15.70 0.59
CA GLY A 119 5.38 -15.67 -0.40
C GLY A 119 4.91 -14.26 -0.74
N LYS A 120 4.35 -14.10 -1.95
CA LYS A 120 3.87 -12.81 -2.48
C LYS A 120 2.66 -12.24 -1.73
N TRP A 121 1.92 -13.07 -1.00
CA TRP A 121 0.77 -12.67 -0.20
C TRP A 121 0.83 -13.27 1.20
N SER A 122 0.13 -12.61 2.11
CA SER A 122 -0.16 -13.14 3.44
C SER A 122 -1.61 -13.59 3.52
N VAL A 123 -1.92 -14.54 4.39
CA VAL A 123 -3.29 -15.03 4.62
C VAL A 123 -3.71 -14.69 6.03
N PHE A 124 -4.86 -14.06 6.16
CA PHE A 124 -5.44 -13.71 7.46
C PHE A 124 -6.96 -13.80 7.42
N THR A 125 -7.61 -13.64 8.56
CA THR A 125 -9.07 -13.67 8.65
C THR A 125 -9.63 -12.32 9.10
N ASN A 126 -10.90 -12.06 8.79
CA ASN A 126 -11.59 -10.95 9.43
C ASN A 126 -11.70 -11.16 10.95
N ARG A 127 -12.17 -10.11 11.66
CA ARG A 127 -12.34 -10.14 13.11
C ARG A 127 -13.11 -11.37 13.64
N SER A 128 -14.14 -11.82 12.92
CA SER A 128 -14.96 -12.96 13.33
C SER A 128 -14.36 -14.33 12.95
N GLY A 129 -13.26 -14.38 12.20
CA GLY A 129 -12.67 -15.62 11.71
C GLY A 129 -13.50 -16.32 10.62
N THR A 130 -14.54 -15.66 10.10
CA THR A 130 -15.51 -16.26 9.18
C THR A 130 -15.16 -16.04 7.71
N ARG A 131 -14.23 -15.14 7.42
CA ARG A 131 -13.75 -14.83 6.07
C ARG A 131 -12.24 -14.84 6.04
N VAL A 132 -11.67 -15.40 4.98
CA VAL A 132 -10.23 -15.54 4.74
C VAL A 132 -9.81 -14.59 3.62
N PHE A 133 -8.79 -13.77 3.86
CA PHE A 133 -8.29 -12.78 2.94
C PHE A 133 -6.87 -13.12 2.50
N CYS A 134 -6.52 -12.78 1.26
CA CYS A 134 -5.12 -12.62 0.86
C CYS A 134 -4.72 -11.15 0.89
N GLY A 135 -3.58 -10.84 1.50
CA GLY A 135 -3.06 -9.48 1.62
C GLY A 135 -1.80 -9.27 0.81
N PHE A 136 -1.77 -8.21 0.02
CA PHE A 136 -0.56 -7.68 -0.62
C PHE A 136 -0.06 -6.44 0.14
N ALA A 137 1.20 -6.09 -0.07
CA ALA A 137 1.76 -4.86 0.46
C ALA A 137 2.70 -4.26 -0.58
N PHE A 138 2.62 -2.94 -0.76
CA PHE A 138 3.38 -2.23 -1.78
C PHE A 138 4.16 -1.08 -1.17
N GLU A 139 5.39 -0.86 -1.61
CA GLU A 139 6.08 0.41 -1.37
C GLU A 139 5.48 1.45 -2.32
N VAL A 140 4.99 2.55 -1.76
CA VAL A 140 4.27 3.59 -2.50
C VAL A 140 5.02 4.91 -2.38
N GLU A 141 5.40 5.47 -3.51
CA GLU A 141 5.84 6.86 -3.61
C GLU A 141 4.61 7.75 -3.78
N VAL A 142 4.52 8.81 -2.98
CA VAL A 142 3.42 9.78 -3.02
C VAL A 142 3.84 11.06 -3.72
N GLU A 143 2.88 11.87 -4.15
CA GLU A 143 3.16 13.20 -4.69
C GLU A 143 3.84 14.09 -3.65
N GLU A 144 4.89 14.79 -4.07
CA GLU A 144 5.56 15.77 -3.23
C GLU A 144 4.75 17.08 -3.24
N PRO A 145 4.56 17.72 -2.08
CA PRO A 145 3.89 19.02 -2.03
C PRO A 145 4.74 20.09 -2.73
N GLN A 146 4.06 20.99 -3.44
CA GLN A 146 4.73 22.08 -4.14
C GLN A 146 5.51 22.98 -3.17
N GLY A 147 6.72 23.37 -3.57
CA GLY A 147 7.55 24.31 -2.82
C GLY A 147 8.39 23.69 -1.70
N GLY A 148 8.64 22.37 -1.73
CA GLY A 148 9.57 21.70 -0.81
C GLY A 148 9.05 21.58 0.62
N LYS A 149 7.73 21.60 0.81
CA LYS A 149 7.10 21.35 2.12
C LYS A 149 7.19 19.86 2.46
N GLU A 150 7.00 19.52 3.73
CA GLU A 150 6.78 18.13 4.13
C GLU A 150 5.38 17.68 3.70
N VAL A 151 5.26 16.38 3.42
CA VAL A 151 3.99 15.72 3.07
C VAL A 151 3.00 15.91 4.21
N GLU A 152 1.81 16.46 3.92
CA GLU A 152 0.75 16.67 4.89
C GLU A 152 -0.14 15.42 4.98
N VAL A 153 -0.13 14.75 6.12
CA VAL A 153 -0.98 13.59 6.40
C VAL A 153 -2.31 14.06 6.99
N VAL A 154 -3.42 13.69 6.35
CA VAL A 154 -4.78 14.02 6.80
C VAL A 154 -5.52 12.71 7.06
N LEU A 155 -5.79 12.41 8.33
CA LEU A 155 -6.43 11.15 8.71
C LEU A 155 -7.94 11.19 8.49
N ASP A 156 -8.50 10.06 8.06
CA ASP A 156 -9.93 9.79 8.28
C ASP A 156 -10.17 9.55 9.78
N PRO A 157 -10.92 10.43 10.47
CA PRO A 157 -11.17 10.30 11.90
C PRO A 157 -12.08 9.10 12.27
N GLU A 158 -12.83 8.53 11.32
CA GLU A 158 -13.65 7.34 11.56
C GLU A 158 -12.78 6.07 11.64
N GLU A 159 -11.63 6.06 10.98
CA GLU A 159 -10.74 4.88 10.94
C GLU A 159 -9.48 5.06 11.80
N HIS A 160 -8.96 6.28 11.87
CA HIS A 160 -7.64 6.57 12.44
C HIS A 160 -7.64 7.80 13.34
N GLN A 161 -6.92 7.70 14.46
CA GLN A 161 -6.89 8.75 15.49
C GLN A 161 -5.53 9.43 15.66
N ALA A 162 -4.46 8.87 15.09
CA ALA A 162 -3.12 9.44 15.13
C ALA A 162 -2.23 8.84 14.05
N PHE A 163 -1.13 9.53 13.72
CA PHE A 163 -0.07 9.01 12.86
C PHE A 163 1.30 9.29 13.46
N CYS A 164 2.32 8.61 12.94
CA CYS A 164 3.73 8.94 13.15
C CYS A 164 4.59 8.48 11.98
N TRP A 165 5.71 9.17 11.79
CA TRP A 165 6.81 8.70 10.95
C TRP A 165 7.81 7.92 11.80
N ALA A 166 7.99 6.63 11.54
CA ALA A 166 8.84 5.74 12.31
C ALA A 166 10.10 5.34 11.54
N GLY A 167 11.28 5.51 12.13
CA GLY A 167 12.51 4.95 11.59
C GLY A 167 12.60 3.43 11.84
N GLU A 168 13.55 2.76 11.20
CA GLU A 168 13.75 1.33 11.36
C GLU A 168 14.01 0.93 12.83
N GLU A 169 14.84 1.71 13.52
CA GLU A 169 15.14 1.45 14.93
C GLU A 169 13.95 1.69 15.84
N ASP A 170 13.08 2.65 15.51
CA ASP A 170 11.83 2.89 16.25
C ASP A 170 10.91 1.66 16.14
N VAL A 171 10.77 1.10 14.94
CA VAL A 171 10.00 -0.13 14.69
C VAL A 171 10.61 -1.33 15.43
N ARG A 172 11.94 -1.47 15.44
CA ARG A 172 12.61 -2.55 16.20
C ARG A 172 12.32 -2.45 17.69
N ARG A 173 12.36 -1.23 18.25
CA ARG A 173 12.11 -0.96 19.68
C ARG A 173 10.64 -0.94 20.06
N GLY A 174 9.75 -0.70 19.09
CA GLY A 174 8.33 -0.50 19.33
C GLY A 174 8.00 0.86 19.97
N VAL A 175 8.84 1.87 19.78
CA VAL A 175 8.67 3.22 20.37
C VAL A 175 9.16 4.29 19.38
N VAL A 176 8.37 5.33 19.15
CA VAL A 176 8.73 6.53 18.37
C VAL A 176 8.60 7.75 19.27
N GLY A 177 9.66 8.53 19.45
CA GLY A 177 9.61 9.77 20.25
C GLY A 177 9.06 9.58 21.69
N GLY A 178 9.30 8.42 22.30
CA GLY A 178 8.78 8.07 23.63
C GLY A 178 7.35 7.50 23.65
N ARG A 179 6.64 7.50 22.51
CA ARG A 179 5.31 6.89 22.36
C ARG A 179 5.42 5.44 21.92
N ARG A 180 4.74 4.53 22.60
CA ARG A 180 4.68 3.11 22.22
C ARG A 180 3.88 2.92 20.92
N ILE A 181 4.45 2.16 19.98
CA ILE A 181 3.81 1.75 18.72
C ILE A 181 3.50 0.25 18.76
N ALA A 182 2.42 -0.11 19.45
CA ALA A 182 1.95 -1.50 19.50
C ALA A 182 1.35 -1.88 18.14
N LEU A 183 2.11 -2.64 17.33
CA LEU A 183 1.68 -3.04 15.98
C LEU A 183 0.51 -4.04 16.03
N SER A 184 -0.36 -3.97 15.02
CA SER A 184 -1.58 -4.78 14.94
C SER A 184 -1.31 -6.29 14.89
N CYS A 185 -0.24 -6.71 14.22
CA CYS A 185 0.19 -8.11 14.21
C CYS A 185 1.67 -8.28 13.82
N LEU A 186 2.19 -9.51 13.96
CA LEU A 186 3.57 -9.84 13.60
C LEU A 186 3.84 -9.68 12.09
N MET A 187 2.83 -9.92 11.24
CA MET A 187 2.91 -9.75 9.79
C MET A 187 3.29 -8.30 9.43
N VAL A 188 2.64 -7.30 10.05
CA VAL A 188 2.97 -5.88 9.85
C VAL A 188 4.42 -5.61 10.23
N ARG A 189 4.88 -6.15 11.38
CA ARG A 189 6.29 -6.00 11.79
C ARG A 189 7.25 -6.60 10.77
N ASN A 190 6.98 -7.80 10.26
CA ASN A 190 7.85 -8.48 9.30
C ASN A 190 7.97 -7.68 8.00
N ARG A 191 6.84 -7.19 7.48
CA ARG A 191 6.80 -6.36 6.27
C ARG A 191 7.49 -5.01 6.47
N LEU A 192 7.34 -4.36 7.64
CA LEU A 192 8.11 -3.14 7.97
C LEU A 192 9.62 -3.40 7.91
N MET A 193 10.08 -4.46 8.58
CA MET A 193 11.51 -4.83 8.56
C MET A 193 12.01 -5.16 7.16
N GLU A 194 11.19 -5.82 6.34
CA GLU A 194 11.51 -6.12 4.95
C GLU A 194 11.56 -4.86 4.08
N ALA A 195 10.62 -3.94 4.22
CA ALA A 195 10.62 -2.67 3.49
C ALA A 195 11.89 -1.86 3.79
N PHE A 196 12.33 -1.79 5.06
CA PHE A 196 13.61 -1.16 5.41
C PHE A 196 14.81 -1.90 4.80
N ARG A 197 14.80 -3.24 4.80
CA ARG A 197 15.87 -4.05 4.18
C ARG A 197 15.99 -3.75 2.68
N LEU A 198 14.89 -3.80 1.95
CA LEU A 198 14.81 -3.52 0.51
C LEU A 198 15.33 -2.12 0.17
N ARG A 199 15.01 -1.11 0.99
CA ARG A 199 15.52 0.27 0.77
C ARG A 199 17.02 0.41 1.04
N ARG A 200 17.59 -0.35 1.98
CA ARG A 200 19.05 -0.37 2.17
C ARG A 200 19.77 -0.94 0.95
N GLU A 201 19.20 -1.96 0.31
CA GLU A 201 19.77 -2.55 -0.90
C GLU A 201 19.78 -1.56 -2.07
N ASP A 202 18.75 -0.72 -2.21
CA ASP A 202 18.74 0.37 -3.19
C ASP A 202 19.93 1.32 -2.98
N GLY A 203 20.22 1.69 -1.73
CA GLY A 203 21.31 2.59 -1.38
C GLY A 203 22.71 1.98 -1.55
N VAL A 204 22.83 0.65 -1.50
CA VAL A 204 24.09 -0.06 -1.77
C VAL A 204 24.32 -0.25 -3.27
N ASN A 205 23.26 -0.51 -4.05
CA ASN A 205 23.33 -0.77 -5.49
C ASN A 205 23.34 0.51 -6.35
N GLY A 206 23.05 1.67 -5.77
CA GLY A 206 23.05 2.97 -6.45
C GLY A 206 24.30 3.84 -6.22
N GLY A 207 25.33 3.31 -5.56
CA GLY A 207 26.59 4.00 -5.23
C GLY A 207 27.78 3.61 -6.10
#